data_AF-A0A0P9S5Q1-F1
#
_entry.id   AF-A0A0P9S5Q1-F1
#
_cell.length_a   1.000
_cell.length_b   1.000
_cell.length_c   1.000
_cell.angle_alpha   90.00
_cell.angle_beta   90.00
_cell.angle_gamma   90.00
#
_symmetry.space_group_name_H-M   'P 1'
#
loop_
_entity.id
_entity.type
_entity.pdbx_description
1 polymer ?
#
loop_
_entity_poly.entity_id
_entity_poly.type
_entity_poly.pdbx_seq_one_letter_code
_entity_poly.pdbx_strand_id
1 'polypeptide(L)'
;MGYKHQFITLAGIHNMWHSMFNLAHDYARNDMTAYVKLQEQEFADAAKGYTFVAHQQEVGTGYFDDMTTVIQGGVSSVTALTGSTEEEQFH
;
A
#
# COMPACT_ATOMS: atom_id res chain seq x y z
N MET A 1 31.95 -22.50 -9.76
CA MET A 1 31.86 -21.01 -9.71
C MET A 1 31.63 -20.47 -8.31
N GLY A 2 30.88 -21.12 -7.41
CA GLY A 2 31.01 -20.88 -5.95
C GLY A 2 30.47 -19.55 -5.40
N TYR A 3 29.74 -18.75 -6.19
CA TYR A 3 29.15 -17.49 -5.75
C TYR A 3 28.08 -17.70 -4.67
N LYS A 4 28.42 -17.38 -3.41
CA LYS A 4 27.56 -17.53 -2.22
C LYS A 4 26.62 -16.36 -1.98
N HIS A 5 26.87 -15.23 -2.62
CA HIS A 5 26.02 -14.05 -2.55
C HIS A 5 25.92 -13.43 -3.94
N GLN A 6 24.69 -13.21 -4.38
CA GLN A 6 24.36 -12.63 -5.68
C GLN A 6 23.20 -11.68 -5.46
N PHE A 7 23.28 -10.50 -6.05
CA PHE A 7 22.28 -9.46 -5.93
C PHE A 7 22.22 -8.64 -7.21
N ILE A 8 21.06 -8.05 -7.48
CA ILE A 8 20.85 -7.16 -8.60
C ILE A 8 20.95 -5.74 -8.08
N THR A 9 22.01 -5.03 -8.46
CA THR A 9 22.32 -3.69 -7.95
C THR A 9 21.21 -2.67 -8.20
N LEU A 10 20.56 -2.74 -9.37
CA LEU A 10 19.62 -1.71 -9.84
C LEU A 10 18.15 -2.18 -9.87
N ALA A 11 17.81 -3.29 -9.21
CA ALA A 11 16.45 -3.85 -9.27
C ALA A 11 15.37 -2.84 -8.85
N GLY A 12 15.60 -2.11 -7.76
CA GLY A 12 14.64 -1.11 -7.25
C GLY A 12 14.43 0.06 -8.22
N ILE A 13 15.50 0.59 -8.82
CA ILE A 13 15.42 1.73 -9.73
C ILE A 13 14.67 1.34 -11.01
N HIS A 14 15.01 0.18 -11.59
CA HIS A 14 14.32 -0.30 -12.79
C HIS A 14 12.84 -0.55 -12.54
N ASN A 15 12.48 -1.17 -11.41
CA ASN A 15 11.08 -1.41 -11.07
C ASN A 15 10.32 -0.09 -10.87
N MET A 16 10.81 0.79 -9.98
CA MET A 16 10.13 2.03 -9.63
C MET A 16 9.90 2.93 -10.86
N TRP A 17 10.93 3.16 -11.68
CA TRP A 17 10.81 4.05 -12.84
C TRP A 17 9.96 3.46 -13.95
N HIS A 18 10.10 2.16 -14.23
CA HIS A 18 9.30 1.54 -15.29
C HIS A 18 7.82 1.46 -14.92
N SER A 19 7.51 1.06 -13.68
CA SER A 19 6.13 1.00 -13.18
C SER A 19 5.46 2.36 -13.20
N MET A 20 6.15 3.42 -12.74
CA MET A 20 5.61 4.77 -12.76
C MET A 20 5.47 5.33 -14.19
N PHE A 21 6.42 5.07 -15.09
CA PHE A 21 6.30 5.47 -16.50
C PHE A 21 5.08 4.83 -17.16
N ASN A 22 4.87 3.53 -16.96
CA ASN A 22 3.73 2.81 -17.52
C ASN A 22 2.41 3.36 -16.97
N LEU A 23 2.32 3.60 -15.66
CA LEU A 23 1.15 4.21 -15.03
C LEU A 23 0.86 5.59 -15.62
N ALA A 24 1.85 6.48 -15.67
CA ALA A 24 1.67 7.84 -16.20
C ALA A 24 1.30 7.85 -17.69
N HIS A 25 1.93 6.96 -18.49
CA HIS A 25 1.64 6.84 -19.91
C HIS A 25 0.21 6.34 -20.17
N ASP A 26 -0.25 5.35 -19.40
CA ASP A 26 -1.60 4.79 -19.50
C ASP A 26 -2.64 5.80 -19.00
N TYR A 27 -2.37 6.44 -17.85
CA TYR A 27 -3.23 7.48 -17.27
C TYR A 27 -3.43 8.67 -18.23
N ALA A 28 -2.38 9.12 -18.92
CA ALA A 28 -2.49 10.20 -19.90
C ALA A 28 -3.40 9.88 -21.11
N ARG A 29 -3.80 8.61 -21.29
CA ARG A 29 -4.65 8.13 -22.40
C ARG A 29 -6.00 7.60 -21.94
N ASN A 30 -6.07 7.07 -20.72
CA ASN A 30 -7.21 6.32 -20.22
C ASN A 30 -7.70 6.80 -18.84
N ASP A 31 -7.15 7.90 -18.33
CA ASP A 31 -7.47 8.53 -17.03
C ASP A 31 -7.55 7.50 -15.90
N MET A 32 -8.61 7.56 -15.07
CA MET A 32 -8.81 6.70 -13.91
C MET A 32 -8.85 5.21 -14.24
N THR A 33 -9.14 4.81 -15.48
CA THR A 33 -9.12 3.39 -15.88
C THR A 33 -7.73 2.79 -15.70
N ALA A 34 -6.67 3.56 -15.95
CA ALA A 34 -5.30 3.12 -15.74
C ALA A 34 -5.00 2.89 -14.25
N TYR A 35 -5.53 3.76 -13.39
CA TYR A 35 -5.34 3.63 -11.94
C TYR A 35 -6.17 2.49 -11.34
N VAL A 36 -7.43 2.33 -11.77
CA VAL A 36 -8.28 1.19 -11.35
C VAL A 36 -7.63 -0.13 -11.73
N LYS A 37 -7.03 -0.23 -12.92
CA LYS A 37 -6.29 -1.44 -13.32
C LYS A 37 -5.13 -1.77 -12.38
N LEU A 38 -4.39 -0.77 -11.90
CA LEU A 38 -3.36 -0.96 -10.88
C LEU A 38 -3.97 -1.45 -9.57
N GLN A 39 -5.05 -0.81 -9.11
CA GLN A 39 -5.71 -1.16 -7.85
C GLN A 39 -6.30 -2.60 -7.87
N GLU A 40 -6.93 -3.01 -8.98
CA GLU A 40 -7.42 -4.38 -9.17
C GLU A 40 -6.28 -5.42 -9.13
N GLN A 41 -5.10 -5.05 -9.63
CA GLN A 41 -3.92 -5.92 -9.52
C GLN A 41 -3.45 -6.03 -8.07
N GLU A 42 -3.43 -4.92 -7.32
CA GLU A 42 -3.10 -4.91 -5.89
C GLU A 42 -4.08 -5.79 -5.09
N PHE A 43 -5.39 -5.71 -5.37
CA PHE A 43 -6.38 -6.60 -4.76
C PHE A 43 -6.16 -8.07 -5.12
N ALA A 44 -5.85 -8.37 -6.39
CA ALA A 44 -5.55 -9.75 -6.80
C ALA A 44 -4.28 -10.30 -6.14
N ASP A 45 -3.28 -9.44 -5.90
CA ASP A 45 -2.04 -9.81 -5.25
C ASP A 45 -2.19 -9.96 -3.73
N ALA A 46 -3.28 -9.49 -3.12
CA ALA A 46 -3.59 -9.73 -1.71
C ALA A 46 -3.67 -11.24 -1.40
N ALA A 47 -4.19 -12.04 -2.33
CA ALA A 47 -4.20 -13.50 -2.20
C ALA A 47 -2.79 -14.14 -2.16
N LYS A 48 -1.75 -13.39 -2.53
CA LYS A 48 -0.33 -13.78 -2.48
C LYS A 48 0.41 -13.20 -1.27
N GLY A 49 -0.30 -12.46 -0.41
CA GLY A 49 0.26 -11.81 0.78
C GLY A 49 0.67 -10.35 0.59
N TYR A 50 0.24 -9.68 -0.47
CA TYR A 50 0.40 -8.23 -0.61
C TYR A 50 -0.60 -7.49 0.30
N THR A 51 -0.13 -6.53 1.10
CA THR A 51 -0.95 -5.90 2.16
C THR A 51 -1.20 -4.41 1.94
N PHE A 52 -0.46 -3.75 1.04
CA PHE A 52 -0.56 -2.30 0.82
C PHE A 52 -1.90 -1.87 0.17
N VAL A 53 -2.77 -2.81 -0.21
CA VAL A 53 -4.18 -2.50 -0.57
C VAL A 53 -4.88 -1.70 0.53
N ALA A 54 -4.55 -1.98 1.79
CA ALA A 54 -4.95 -1.25 2.98
C ALA A 54 -3.79 -0.35 3.43
N HIS A 55 -3.61 0.77 2.72
CA HIS A 55 -2.42 1.60 2.86
C HIS A 55 -2.36 2.32 4.21
N GLN A 56 -3.48 2.62 4.88
CA GLN A 56 -3.49 3.18 6.24
C GLN A 56 -2.97 2.17 7.26
N GLN A 57 -3.46 0.93 7.18
CA GLN A 57 -2.95 -0.15 8.02
C GLN A 57 -1.46 -0.38 7.82
N GLU A 58 -1.01 -0.40 6.56
CA GLU A 58 0.39 -0.70 6.20
C GLU A 58 1.38 0.38 6.67
N VAL A 59 0.96 1.66 6.73
CA VAL A 59 1.78 2.75 7.30
C VAL A 59 1.66 2.88 8.82
N GLY A 60 0.91 1.97 9.46
CA GLY A 60 0.85 1.84 10.92
C GLY A 60 -0.21 2.70 11.60
N THR A 61 -1.26 3.14 10.90
CA THR A 61 -2.35 3.93 11.50
C THR A 61 -2.94 3.22 12.72
N GLY A 62 -3.20 1.91 12.65
CA GLY A 62 -3.70 1.14 13.78
C GLY A 62 -2.74 1.08 14.98
N TYR A 63 -1.43 1.06 14.73
CA TYR A 63 -0.44 1.11 15.80
C TYR A 63 -0.48 2.43 16.58
N PHE A 64 -0.67 3.55 15.88
CA PHE A 64 -0.78 4.86 16.53
C PHE A 64 -2.15 5.07 17.20
N ASP A 65 -3.22 4.46 16.69
CA ASP A 65 -4.53 4.43 17.36
C ASP A 65 -4.48 3.66 18.69
N ASP A 66 -3.83 2.49 18.71
CA ASP A 66 -3.60 1.71 19.94
C ASP A 66 -2.78 2.50 20.95
N MET A 67 -1.71 3.17 20.49
CA MET A 67 -0.88 4.03 21.34
C MET A 67 -1.70 5.17 21.95
N THR A 68 -2.54 5.82 21.14
CA THR A 68 -3.41 6.92 21.59
C THR A 68 -4.41 6.43 22.63
N THR A 69 -5.02 5.26 22.37
CA THR A 69 -5.97 4.62 23.28
C THR A 69 -5.34 4.31 24.64
N VAL A 70 -4.11 3.77 24.66
CA VAL A 70 -3.36 3.50 25.90
C VAL A 70 -3.05 4.80 26.65
N ILE A 71 -2.57 5.84 25.95
CA ILE A 71 -2.23 7.14 26.55
C ILE A 71 -3.47 7.81 27.17
N GLN A 72 -4.62 7.69 26.52
CA GLN A 72 -5.88 8.33 26.95
C GLN A 72 -6.70 7.46 27.92
N GLY A 73 -6.16 6.33 28.40
CA GLY A 73 -6.83 5.47 29.37
C GLY A 73 -8.08 4.77 28.82
N GLY A 74 -8.09 4.45 27.52
CA GLY A 74 -9.17 3.72 26.86
C GLY A 74 -10.34 4.57 26.34
N VAL A 75 -10.28 5.91 26.47
CA VAL A 75 -11.31 6.83 25.99
C VAL A 75 -10.68 7.82 25.01
N SER A 76 -10.56 7.42 23.74
CA SER A 76 -10.16 8.31 22.65
C SER A 76 -11.35 8.69 21.78
N SER A 77 -11.52 9.99 21.50
CA SER A 77 -12.52 10.48 20.55
C SER A 77 -11.92 10.89 19.20
N VAL A 78 -10.66 10.53 18.93
CA VAL A 78 -9.87 11.01 17.77
C VAL A 78 -9.00 9.91 17.13
N THR A 79 -9.40 8.64 17.22
CA THR A 79 -8.74 7.56 16.47
C THR A 79 -9.00 7.71 14.97
N ALA A 80 -8.05 7.28 14.15
CA ALA A 80 -8.03 7.54 12.70
C ALA A 80 -8.62 6.41 11.85
N LEU A 81 -8.57 5.15 12.30
CA LEU A 81 -9.10 4.02 11.53
C LEU A 81 -10.63 3.91 11.61
N THR A 82 -11.22 4.16 12.78
CA THR A 82 -12.66 4.02 13.02
C THR A 82 -13.44 5.07 12.22
N GLY A 83 -14.25 4.63 11.26
CA GLY A 83 -14.98 5.49 10.33
C GLY A 83 -14.15 5.99 9.15
N SER A 84 -13.00 5.37 8.86
CA SER A 84 -12.21 5.67 7.67
C SER A 84 -12.81 5.01 6.42
N THR A 85 -12.58 5.60 5.24
CA THR A 85 -12.99 4.96 3.98
C THR A 85 -12.28 3.63 3.73
N GLU A 86 -11.10 3.41 4.34
CA GLU A 86 -10.41 2.13 4.28
C GLU A 86 -11.21 1.03 5.01
N GLU A 87 -11.70 1.31 6.22
CA GLU A 87 -12.57 0.39 6.97
C GLU A 87 -13.87 0.07 6.22
N GLU A 88 -14.44 1.06 5.52
CA GLU A 88 -15.71 0.92 4.82
C GLU A 88 -15.62 0.25 3.43
N GLN A 89 -14.49 0.37 2.73
CA GLN A 89 -14.40 0.08 1.29
C GLN A 89 -13.36 -1.00 0.94
N PHE A 90 -12.49 -1.41 1.87
CA PHE A 90 -11.40 -2.35 1.62
C PHE A 90 -11.56 -3.58 2.55
N HIS A 91 -11.77 -4.77 1.96
CA HIS A 91 -11.98 -6.06 2.64
C HIS A 91 -11.12 -7.18 2.06
#